data_AF-A0A1H1C2C9-F1
#
_entry.id   AF-A0A1H1C2C9-F1
#
_cell.length_a   1.000
_cell.length_b   1.000
_cell.length_c   1.000
_cell.angle_alpha   90.00
_cell.angle_beta   90.00
_cell.angle_gamma   90.00
#
_symmetry.space_group_name_H-M   'P 1'
#
loop_
_entity.id
_entity.type
_entity.pdbx_description
1 polymer ?
#
loop_
_entity_poly.entity_id
_entity_poly.type
_entity_poly.pdbx_seq_one_letter_code
_entity_poly.pdbx_strand_id
1 'polypeptide(L)'
;MCGACPGGTVVSRLTAYANLNGLTAEVTDLLQRAAGKRIILSRFGGQWLLRKRTGQQIIARKLEEVAERVVETGDVNWEQLQAAEITTKPATTGLLLISPYDAELKQILETPAKRAAKTLDARQFAVALLVHVHNARTA
;
A
#
# COMPACT_ATOMS: atom_id res chain seq x y z
N MET A 1 9.95 25.98 23.99
CA MET A 1 9.95 26.14 22.52
C MET A 1 11.00 25.19 21.97
N CYS A 2 10.59 24.02 21.46
CA CYS A 2 11.53 23.06 20.86
C CYS A 2 11.70 23.36 19.38
N GLY A 3 12.95 23.51 18.98
CA GLY A 3 13.39 23.97 17.68
C GLY A 3 12.96 23.09 16.52
N ALA A 4 12.88 23.74 15.36
CA ALA A 4 12.71 23.13 14.07
C ALA A 4 13.75 22.01 13.87
N CYS A 5 13.28 20.76 13.75
CA CYS A 5 14.08 19.67 13.20
C CYS A 5 14.26 19.93 11.70
N PRO A 6 15.49 20.16 11.21
CA PRO A 6 15.75 20.31 9.79
C PRO A 6 15.69 18.91 9.15
N GLY A 7 14.76 18.70 8.21
CA GLY A 7 14.70 17.45 7.43
C GLY A 7 13.47 16.57 7.63
N GLY A 8 12.35 17.13 8.11
CA GLY A 8 11.07 16.40 8.25
C GLY A 8 10.45 16.05 6.90
N THR A 9 11.00 15.06 6.20
CA THR A 9 10.31 14.45 5.07
C THR A 9 9.01 13.88 5.63
N VAL A 10 7.86 14.40 5.20
CA VAL A 10 6.56 13.94 5.68
C VAL A 10 6.37 12.50 5.23
N VAL A 11 6.67 11.56 6.14
CA VAL A 11 6.40 10.14 5.96
C VAL A 11 4.88 9.98 5.95
N SER A 12 4.35 9.27 4.96
CA SER A 12 2.91 9.05 4.90
C SER A 12 2.44 8.23 6.11
N ARG A 13 1.18 8.41 6.52
CA ARG A 13 0.63 7.72 7.69
C ARG A 13 0.71 6.20 7.54
N LEU A 14 0.44 5.68 6.35
CA LEU A 14 0.52 4.24 6.04
C LEU A 14 1.96 3.73 6.08
N THR A 15 2.91 4.51 5.56
CA THR A 15 4.34 4.17 5.66
C THR A 15 4.82 4.21 7.11
N ALA A 16 4.38 5.19 7.90
CA ALA A 16 4.69 5.28 9.32
C ALA A 16 4.11 4.09 10.10
N TYR A 17 2.87 3.69 9.82
CA TYR A 17 2.24 2.51 10.41
C TYR A 17 3.02 1.24 10.12
N ALA A 18 3.38 0.99 8.84
CA ALA A 18 4.15 -0.19 8.46
C ALA A 18 5.55 -0.22 9.08
N ASN A 19 6.19 0.94 9.26
CA ASN A 19 7.48 1.04 9.94
C ASN A 19 7.35 0.75 11.44
N LEU A 20 6.37 1.34 12.12
CA LEU A 20 6.16 1.17 13.56
C LEU A 20 5.77 -0.25 13.95
N ASN A 21 5.06 -0.97 13.06
CA ASN A 21 4.65 -2.35 13.27
C ASN A 21 5.61 -3.38 12.66
N GLY A 22 6.75 -2.95 12.08
CA GLY A 22 7.73 -3.87 11.49
C GLY A 22 7.29 -4.57 10.19
N LEU A 23 6.14 -4.19 9.62
CA LEU A 23 5.51 -4.87 8.48
C LEU A 23 6.15 -4.50 7.13
N THR A 24 7.02 -3.50 7.10
CA THR A 24 7.47 -2.85 5.85
C THR A 24 8.10 -3.84 4.85
N ALA A 25 8.93 -4.77 5.32
CA ALA A 25 9.58 -5.75 4.44
C ALA A 25 8.55 -6.73 3.85
N GLU A 26 7.66 -7.25 4.70
CA GLU A 26 6.62 -8.21 4.31
C GLU A 26 5.59 -7.57 3.37
N VAL A 27 5.13 -6.36 3.66
CA VAL A 27 4.24 -5.59 2.79
C VAL A 27 4.91 -5.37 1.44
N THR A 28 6.19 -5.03 1.41
CA THR A 28 6.95 -4.87 0.15
C THR A 28 7.00 -6.17 -0.65
N ASP A 29 7.28 -7.31 0.00
CA ASP A 29 7.30 -8.61 -0.68
C ASP A 29 5.91 -9.00 -1.22
N LEU A 30 4.86 -8.74 -0.45
CA LEU A 30 3.48 -9.00 -0.88
C LEU A 30 3.06 -8.12 -2.05
N LEU A 31 3.43 -6.83 -2.04
CA LEU A 31 3.23 -5.93 -3.17
C LEU A 31 4.01 -6.40 -4.41
N GLN A 32 5.23 -6.91 -4.25
CA GLN A 32 6.01 -7.51 -5.34
C GLN A 32 5.33 -8.76 -5.91
N ARG A 33 4.83 -9.66 -5.06
CA ARG A 33 4.10 -10.87 -5.49
C ARG A 33 2.80 -10.52 -6.21
N ALA A 34 2.08 -9.53 -5.69
CA ALA A 34 0.85 -9.02 -6.29
C ALA A 34 1.11 -8.38 -7.67
N ALA A 35 2.22 -7.66 -7.84
CA ALA A 35 2.64 -7.11 -9.13
C ALA A 35 3.15 -8.18 -10.12
N GLY A 36 3.56 -9.34 -9.62
CA GLY A 36 4.16 -10.42 -10.40
C GLY A 36 5.45 -9.97 -11.11
N LYS A 37 5.68 -10.47 -12.33
CA LYS A 37 6.89 -10.18 -13.12
C LYS A 37 6.89 -8.82 -13.83
N ARG A 38 5.86 -7.97 -13.61
CA ARG A 38 5.69 -6.71 -14.35
C ARG A 38 6.54 -5.57 -13.80
N ILE A 39 6.75 -5.56 -12.49
CA ILE A 39 7.61 -4.62 -11.77
C ILE A 39 8.59 -5.42 -10.92
N ILE A 40 9.83 -4.95 -10.85
CA ILE A 40 10.79 -5.34 -9.83
C ILE A 40 10.82 -4.24 -8.78
N LEU A 41 10.53 -4.60 -7.55
CA LEU A 41 10.47 -3.75 -6.37
C LEU A 41 11.68 -4.05 -5.50
N SER A 42 12.46 -3.03 -5.19
CA SER A 42 13.63 -3.14 -4.32
C SER A 42 13.58 -2.03 -3.28
N ARG A 43 13.89 -2.36 -2.02
CA ARG A 43 13.92 -1.37 -0.95
C ARG A 43 15.33 -0.83 -0.77
N PHE A 44 15.45 0.48 -0.64
CA PHE A 44 16.72 1.15 -0.35
C PHE A 44 16.50 2.19 0.76
N GLY A 45 17.01 1.89 1.95
CA GLY A 45 16.76 2.70 3.15
C GLY A 45 15.26 2.82 3.45
N GLY A 46 14.74 4.05 3.47
CA GLY A 46 13.33 4.38 3.65
C GLY A 46 12.54 4.59 2.35
N GLN A 47 13.11 4.20 1.20
CA GLN A 47 12.52 4.39 -0.13
C GLN A 47 12.43 3.07 -0.89
N TRP A 48 11.67 3.08 -1.97
CA TRP A 48 11.51 1.95 -2.89
C TRP A 48 11.92 2.34 -4.30
N LEU A 49 12.71 1.49 -4.93
CA LEU A 49 13.00 1.53 -6.36
C LEU A 49 12.06 0.56 -7.08
N LEU A 50 11.31 1.08 -8.03
CA LEU A 50 10.42 0.32 -8.90
C LEU A 50 11.01 0.33 -10.30
N ARG A 51 11.24 -0.85 -10.86
CA ARG A 51 11.72 -1.02 -12.22
C ARG A 51 10.67 -1.75 -13.04
N LYS A 52 10.10 -1.07 -14.04
CA LYS A 52 9.17 -1.69 -14.99
C LYS A 52 9.95 -2.53 -16.01
N ARG A 53 9.29 -3.55 -16.57
CA ARG A 53 9.86 -4.38 -17.65
C ARG A 53 10.31 -3.55 -18.88
N THR A 54 9.67 -2.41 -19.11
CA THR A 54 10.02 -1.46 -20.19
C THR A 54 11.34 -0.72 -19.96
N GLY A 55 12.02 -0.95 -18.84
CA GLY A 55 13.29 -0.30 -18.49
C GLY A 55 13.14 0.96 -17.65
N GLN A 56 11.92 1.50 -17.51
CA GLN A 56 11.64 2.67 -16.68
C GLN A 56 11.91 2.39 -15.20
N GLN A 57 12.59 3.31 -14.53
CA GLN A 57 12.85 3.28 -13.10
C GLN A 57 12.16 4.45 -12.40
N ILE A 58 11.55 4.17 -11.25
CA ILE A 58 10.79 5.14 -10.46
C ILE A 58 11.18 4.97 -9.00
N ILE A 59 11.46 6.07 -8.31
CA ILE A 59 11.71 6.06 -6.85
C ILE A 59 10.42 6.48 -6.17
N ALA A 60 9.88 5.61 -5.33
CA ALA A 60 8.76 5.88 -4.44
C ALA A 60 9.25 6.13 -3.01
N ARG A 61 8.68 7.11 -2.34
CA ARG A 61 9.01 7.45 -0.94
C ARG A 61 7.95 6.98 0.04
N LYS A 62 6.82 6.48 -0.46
CA LYS A 62 5.64 6.09 0.30
C LYS A 62 5.10 4.76 -0.21
N LEU A 63 4.54 3.94 0.68
CA LEU A 63 3.91 2.68 0.31
C LEU A 63 2.70 2.87 -0.62
N GLU A 64 1.98 3.98 -0.48
CA GLU A 64 0.87 4.36 -1.36
C GLU A 64 1.34 4.53 -2.81
N GLU A 65 2.47 5.22 -3.02
CA GLU A 65 3.07 5.39 -4.35
C GLU A 65 3.49 4.03 -4.92
N VAL A 66 3.99 3.11 -4.10
CA VAL A 66 4.31 1.74 -4.53
C VAL A 66 3.04 1.02 -4.98
N ALA A 67 1.98 1.03 -4.16
CA ALA A 67 0.71 0.40 -4.45
C ALA A 67 0.05 0.99 -5.71
N GLU A 68 0.12 2.31 -5.91
CA GLU A 68 -0.33 2.98 -7.14
C GLU A 68 0.38 2.43 -8.37
N ARG A 69 1.71 2.26 -8.29
CA ARG A 69 2.46 1.68 -9.41
C ARG A 69 2.12 0.21 -9.65
N VAL A 70 1.81 -0.54 -8.60
CA VAL A 70 1.34 -1.93 -8.75
C VAL A 70 -0.01 -1.96 -9.46
N VAL A 71 -0.97 -1.14 -9.04
CA VAL A 71 -2.30 -1.02 -9.67
C VAL A 71 -2.19 -0.51 -11.12
N GLU A 72 -1.29 0.43 -11.41
CA GLU A 72 -1.00 0.92 -12.76
C GLU A 72 -0.62 -0.18 -13.76
N THR A 73 -0.13 -1.33 -13.29
CA THR A 73 0.26 -2.42 -14.20
C THR A 73 -0.92 -3.19 -14.79
N GLY A 74 -2.15 -2.91 -14.36
CA GLY A 74 -3.38 -3.44 -14.96
C GLY A 74 -3.97 -4.63 -14.20
N ASP A 75 -3.19 -5.66 -13.85
CA ASP A 75 -3.72 -6.85 -13.18
C ASP A 75 -2.98 -7.16 -11.89
N VAL A 76 -3.57 -6.79 -10.75
CA VAL A 76 -3.04 -7.23 -9.46
C VAL A 76 -3.35 -8.71 -9.27
N ASN A 77 -2.35 -9.51 -8.91
CA ASN A 77 -2.55 -10.91 -8.57
C ASN A 77 -3.14 -11.05 -7.16
N TRP A 78 -4.46 -10.82 -7.06
CA TRP A 78 -5.22 -10.93 -5.82
C TRP A 78 -5.24 -12.34 -5.25
N GLU A 79 -5.08 -13.35 -6.11
CA GLU A 79 -4.96 -14.74 -5.70
C GLU A 79 -3.75 -14.96 -4.79
N GLN A 80 -2.62 -14.31 -5.08
CA GLN A 80 -1.44 -14.36 -4.21
C GLN A 80 -1.69 -13.70 -2.84
N LEU A 81 -2.68 -12.83 -2.75
CA LEU A 81 -3.11 -12.14 -1.54
C LEU A 81 -4.36 -12.76 -0.87
N GLN A 82 -4.74 -13.99 -1.25
CA GLN A 82 -5.99 -14.72 -0.95
C GLN A 82 -6.59 -14.75 0.48
N ALA A 83 -6.03 -14.09 1.49
CA ALA A 83 -6.57 -14.14 2.86
C ALA A 83 -7.67 -13.13 3.18
N ALA A 84 -8.04 -12.25 2.24
CA ALA A 84 -8.76 -11.03 2.56
C ALA A 84 -10.21 -10.95 2.07
N GLU A 85 -10.83 -12.07 1.66
CA GLU A 85 -12.26 -12.13 1.29
C GLU A 85 -12.72 -10.94 0.43
N ILE A 86 -11.93 -10.56 -0.57
CA ILE A 86 -12.22 -9.38 -1.40
C ILE A 86 -13.50 -9.67 -2.18
N THR A 87 -14.50 -8.81 -2.01
CA THR A 87 -15.76 -8.90 -2.75
C THR A 87 -15.86 -7.77 -3.76
N THR A 88 -16.58 -8.02 -4.85
CA THR A 88 -16.89 -7.00 -5.87
C THR A 88 -18.29 -6.47 -5.66
N LYS A 89 -18.46 -5.15 -5.69
CA LYS A 89 -19.77 -4.51 -5.67
C LYS A 89 -19.98 -3.65 -6.93
N PRO A 90 -21.17 -3.66 -7.55
CA PRO A 90 -21.49 -2.72 -8.61
C PRO A 90 -21.50 -1.28 -8.08
N ALA A 91 -20.89 -0.38 -8.83
CA ALA A 91 -20.87 1.06 -8.61
C ALA A 91 -21.32 1.80 -9.87
N THR A 92 -21.63 3.08 -9.74
CA THR A 92 -22.19 3.93 -10.82
C THR A 92 -21.29 3.98 -12.06
N THR A 93 -19.96 3.82 -11.88
CA THR A 93 -18.96 3.96 -12.94
C THR A 93 -18.17 2.66 -13.20
N GLY A 94 -18.51 1.54 -12.55
CA GLY A 94 -17.76 0.29 -12.69
C GLY A 94 -17.93 -0.69 -11.52
N LEU A 95 -16.90 -1.50 -11.26
CA LEU A 95 -16.84 -2.40 -10.10
C LEU A 95 -15.93 -1.80 -9.02
N LEU A 96 -16.41 -1.80 -7.78
CA LEU A 96 -15.59 -1.51 -6.61
C LEU A 96 -15.14 -2.82 -5.96
N LEU A 97 -13.87 -2.88 -5.62
CA LEU A 97 -13.33 -3.92 -4.77
C LEU A 97 -13.59 -3.53 -3.32
N ILE A 98 -14.04 -4.47 -2.49
CA ILE A 98 -14.29 -4.23 -1.07
C ILE A 98 -13.36 -5.16 -0.29
N SER A 99 -12.55 -4.57 0.58
CA SER A 99 -11.78 -5.33 1.56
C SER A 99 -12.48 -5.26 2.92
N PRO A 100 -12.57 -6.35 3.68
CA PRO A 100 -13.05 -6.32 5.06
C PRO A 100 -12.17 -5.43 5.96
N TYR A 101 -10.95 -5.10 5.52
CA TYR A 101 -9.97 -4.29 6.24
C TYR A 101 -10.00 -2.80 5.86
N ASP A 102 -10.95 -2.37 5.03
CA ASP A 102 -11.05 -0.97 4.60
C ASP A 102 -11.34 -0.03 5.78
N ALA A 103 -12.06 -0.52 6.80
CA ALA A 103 -12.37 0.26 8.00
C ALA A 103 -11.10 0.52 8.84
N GLU A 104 -10.28 -0.50 9.06
CA GLU A 104 -9.01 -0.41 9.75
C GLU A 104 -8.01 0.47 8.99
N LEU A 105 -7.95 0.34 7.66
CA LEU A 105 -7.11 1.20 6.82
C LEU A 105 -7.53 2.68 6.92
N LYS A 106 -8.84 2.97 6.85
CA LYS A 106 -9.38 4.32 7.05
C LYS A 106 -9.05 4.85 8.44
N GLN A 107 -9.16 4.01 9.47
CA GLN A 107 -8.78 4.40 10.83
C GLN A 107 -7.29 4.76 10.93
N ILE A 108 -6.39 4.04 10.26
CA ILE A 108 -4.95 4.38 10.20
C ILE A 108 -4.74 5.70 9.45
N LEU A 109 -5.50 5.95 8.38
CA LEU A 109 -5.44 7.22 7.66
C LEU A 109 -5.96 8.39 8.50
N GLU A 110 -6.96 8.19 9.37
CA GLU A 110 -7.63 9.24 10.15
C GLU A 110 -7.01 9.45 11.54
N THR A 111 -6.38 8.43 12.14
CA THR A 111 -5.90 8.42 13.53
C THR A 111 -4.37 8.54 13.61
N PRO A 112 -3.79 9.26 14.59
CA PRO A 112 -2.34 9.28 14.79
C PRO A 112 -1.76 7.90 15.11
N ALA A 113 -0.62 7.58 14.49
CA ALA A 113 0.00 6.25 14.38
C ALA A 113 0.31 5.49 15.69
N LYS A 114 0.12 6.12 16.86
CA LYS A 114 0.37 5.52 18.18
C LYS A 114 -0.85 4.86 18.82
N ARG A 115 -2.03 4.87 18.19
CA ARG A 115 -3.29 4.51 18.87
C ARG A 115 -4.33 3.72 18.08
N ALA A 116 -3.94 2.99 17.03
CA ALA A 116 -4.89 2.13 16.31
C ALA A 116 -4.88 0.70 16.90
N ALA A 117 -6.01 0.31 17.49
CA ALA A 117 -6.29 -1.04 17.97
C ALA A 117 -6.65 -1.96 16.79
N LYS A 118 -6.39 -3.26 16.99
CA LYS A 118 -6.35 -4.37 16.01
C LYS A 118 -5.25 -4.19 14.96
N THR A 119 -4.14 -4.88 15.17
CA THR A 119 -2.99 -4.92 14.26
C THR A 119 -3.39 -5.63 12.98
N LEU A 120 -3.37 -4.92 11.86
CA LEU A 120 -3.36 -5.58 10.55
C LEU A 120 -2.03 -6.32 10.43
N ASP A 121 -2.07 -7.58 10.02
CA ASP A 121 -0.84 -8.22 9.54
C ASP A 121 -0.41 -7.63 8.19
N ALA A 122 0.79 -7.96 7.73
CA ALA A 122 1.34 -7.42 6.49
C ALA A 122 0.46 -7.72 5.26
N ARG A 123 -0.23 -8.87 5.24
CA ARG A 123 -1.11 -9.25 4.13
C ARG A 123 -2.42 -8.48 4.16
N GLN A 124 -3.05 -8.40 5.31
CA GLN A 124 -4.28 -7.62 5.50
C GLN A 124 -4.04 -6.16 5.11
N PHE A 125 -2.90 -5.60 5.53
CA PHE A 125 -2.49 -4.26 5.18
C PHE A 125 -2.24 -4.07 3.68
N ALA A 126 -1.48 -4.98 3.04
CA ALA A 126 -1.20 -4.90 1.61
C ALA A 126 -2.47 -4.99 0.76
N VAL A 127 -3.42 -5.85 1.14
CA VAL A 127 -4.71 -5.95 0.43
C VAL A 127 -5.52 -4.67 0.58
N ALA A 128 -5.72 -4.21 1.83
CA ALA A 128 -6.50 -3.00 2.08
C ALA A 128 -5.93 -1.81 1.29
N LEU A 129 -4.60 -1.67 1.30
CA LEU A 129 -3.90 -0.62 0.56
C LEU A 129 -4.14 -0.70 -0.95
N LEU A 130 -3.99 -1.88 -1.56
CA LEU A 130 -4.21 -2.03 -3.00
C LEU A 130 -5.67 -1.81 -3.39
N VAL A 131 -6.63 -2.27 -2.58
CA VAL A 131 -8.07 -2.06 -2.82
C VAL A 131 -8.41 -0.58 -2.73
N HIS A 132 -7.94 0.11 -1.69
CA HIS A 132 -8.11 1.55 -1.52
C HIS A 132 -7.60 2.33 -2.74
N VAL A 133 -6.37 2.04 -3.17
CA VAL A 133 -5.75 2.71 -4.32
C VAL A 133 -6.44 2.37 -5.64
N HIS A 134 -6.89 1.12 -5.82
CA HIS A 134 -7.62 0.71 -7.01
C HIS A 134 -8.94 1.48 -7.14
N ASN A 135 -9.72 1.53 -6.06
CA ASN A 135 -11.00 2.25 -6.05
C ASN A 135 -10.81 3.77 -6.26
N ALA A 136 -9.75 4.36 -5.71
CA ALA A 136 -9.45 5.78 -5.90
C ALA A 136 -9.13 6.14 -7.37
N ARG A 137 -8.81 5.16 -8.22
CA ARG A 137 -8.58 5.37 -9.66
C ARG A 137 -9.81 5.13 -10.53
N THR A 138 -10.74 4.31 -10.06
CA THR A 138 -11.94 3.91 -10.82
C THR A 138 -13.18 4.73 -10.45
N ALA A 139 -13.14 5.49 -9.35
CA ALA A 139 -14.15 6.47 -8.94
C ALA A 139 -14.02 7.79 -9.70
#